data_AF-A0A349PSZ3-F1
#
_entry.id   AF-A0A349PSZ3-F1
#
_cell.length_a   1.000
_cell.length_b   1.000
_cell.length_c   1.000
_cell.angle_alpha   90.00
_cell.angle_beta   90.00
_cell.angle_gamma   90.00
#
_symmetry.space_group_name_H-M   'P 1'
#
loop_
_entity.id
_entity.type
_entity.pdbx_description
1 polymer ?
#
loop_
_entity_poly.entity_id
_entity_poly.type
_entity_poly.pdbx_seq_one_letter_code
_entity_poly.pdbx_strand_id
1 'polypeptide(L)'
;ALILAENDISSKKSAIVFDKSGKIVYNEAINETAETVRLCGDAIFLQCSDGIERIRTGNGHSEKFVCVTDGRFMLAYDETCVLLCSSKRAVFCRFGN
;
A
#
# COMPACT_ATOMS: atom_id res chain seq x y z
N ALA A 1 7.42 7.19 0.19
CA ALA A 1 7.54 5.74 0.41
C ALA A 1 8.29 5.13 -0.76
N LEU A 2 9.27 4.27 -0.47
CA LEU A 2 9.99 3.46 -1.45
C LEU A 2 9.70 1.99 -1.10
N ILE A 3 9.53 1.11 -2.08
CA ILE A 3 9.64 -0.34 -1.82
C ILE A 3 10.94 -0.79 -2.45
N LEU A 4 11.79 -1.38 -1.62
CA LEU A 4 12.99 -2.05 -2.06
C LEU A 4 12.63 -3.54 -2.10
N ALA A 5 12.38 -4.06 -3.30
CA ALA A 5 12.31 -5.50 -3.48
C ALA A 5 13.72 -6.05 -3.28
N GLU A 6 13.95 -6.77 -2.19
CA GLU A 6 15.13 -7.61 -2.06
C GLU A 6 14.97 -8.74 -3.09
N ASN A 7 15.80 -8.70 -4.14
CA ASN A 7 15.98 -9.83 -5.04
C ASN A 7 16.81 -10.88 -4.31
N ASP A 8 16.21 -11.55 -3.33
CA ASP A 8 16.81 -12.70 -2.68
C ASP A 8 16.23 -14.00 -3.26
N ILE A 9 16.97 -15.10 -3.11
CA ILE A 9 16.55 -16.45 -3.55
C ILE A 9 15.22 -16.89 -2.89
N SER A 10 14.81 -16.18 -1.85
CA SER A 10 13.55 -16.32 -1.13
C SER A 10 12.45 -15.45 -1.76
N SER A 11 11.26 -16.01 -1.98
CA SER A 11 10.07 -15.31 -2.49
C SER A 11 9.51 -14.20 -1.58
N LYS A 12 10.20 -13.90 -0.47
CA LYS A 12 9.81 -12.85 0.49
C LYS A 12 10.16 -11.48 -0.07
N LYS A 13 9.18 -10.58 -0.01
CA LYS A 13 9.33 -9.17 -0.38
C LYS A 13 9.41 -8.34 0.89
N SER A 14 10.14 -7.24 0.86
CA SER A 14 10.30 -6.33 1.98
C SER A 14 9.81 -4.93 1.58
N ALA A 15 9.21 -4.19 2.51
CA ALA A 15 8.87 -2.78 2.33
C ALA A 15 9.64 -1.91 3.32
N ILE A 16 10.40 -0.95 2.80
CA ILE A 16 11.19 -0.01 3.60
C ILE A 16 10.68 1.41 3.35
N VAL A 17 9.81 1.89 4.23
CA VAL A 17 9.15 3.18 4.06
C VAL A 17 9.82 4.25 4.90
N PHE A 18 10.13 5.37 4.23
CA PHE A 18 10.68 6.57 4.84
C PHE A 18 9.64 7.70 4.85
N ASP A 19 9.64 8.49 5.92
CA ASP A 19 8.91 9.75 5.99
C ASP A 19 9.64 10.88 5.23
N LYS A 20 9.07 12.10 5.27
CA LYS A 20 9.65 13.28 4.59
C LYS A 20 11.00 13.73 5.17
N SER A 21 11.33 13.33 6.40
CA SER A 21 12.62 13.61 7.03
C SER A 21 13.70 12.58 6.67
N GLY A 22 13.33 11.50 5.98
CA GLY A 22 14.21 10.37 5.68
C GLY A 22 14.32 9.37 6.84
N LYS A 23 13.46 9.47 7.86
CA LYS A 23 13.39 8.48 8.94
C LYS A 23 12.64 7.24 8.46
N ILE A 24 13.17 6.07 8.77
CA ILE A 24 12.46 4.79 8.56
C ILE A 24 11.25 4.74 9.49
N VAL A 25 10.06 4.57 8.90
CA VAL A 25 8.79 4.42 9.62
C VAL A 25 8.21 3.01 9.48
N TYR A 26 8.74 2.20 8.56
CA TYR A 26 8.37 0.80 8.40
C TYR A 26 9.49 0.04 7.70
N ASN A 27 9.82 -1.15 8.19
CA ASN A 27 10.83 -2.04 7.59
C ASN A 27 10.48 -3.49 7.93
N GLU A 28 9.52 -4.04 7.20
CA GLU A 28 9.06 -5.42 7.42
C GLU A 28 8.75 -6.11 6.09
N ALA A 29 8.61 -7.43 6.16
CA ALA A 29 8.19 -8.25 5.03
C ALA A 29 6.75 -7.93 4.62
N ILE A 30 6.47 -8.04 3.31
CA ILE A 30 5.13 -7.90 2.73
C ILE A 30 4.77 -9.17 1.95
N ASN A 31 3.48 -9.47 1.89
CA ASN A 31 2.99 -10.69 1.26
C ASN A 31 2.77 -10.54 -0.26
N GLU A 32 2.59 -9.30 -0.75
CA GLU A 32 2.10 -9.02 -2.09
C GLU A 32 3.08 -8.18 -2.91
N THR A 33 3.00 -8.28 -4.25
CA THR A 33 3.67 -7.30 -5.13
C THR A 33 2.79 -6.06 -5.19
N ALA A 34 3.33 -4.92 -4.76
CA ALA A 34 2.69 -3.64 -4.96
C ALA A 34 3.15 -2.99 -6.28
N GLU A 35 2.21 -2.61 -7.12
CA GLU A 35 2.44 -1.77 -8.31
C GLU A 35 2.78 -0.33 -7.91
N THR A 36 2.08 0.18 -6.89
CA THR A 36 2.34 1.52 -6.34
C THR A 36 2.25 1.53 -4.82
N VAL A 37 2.96 2.47 -4.22
CA VAL A 37 3.12 2.60 -2.77
C VAL A 37 2.90 4.04 -2.38
N ARG A 38 2.09 4.28 -1.37
CA ARG A 38 1.85 5.62 -0.80
C ARG A 38 1.97 5.59 0.70
N LEU A 39 2.47 6.68 1.28
CA LEU A 39 2.48 6.91 2.72
C LEU A 39 1.63 8.16 2.98
N CYS A 40 0.68 8.04 3.90
CA CYS A 40 -0.11 9.14 4.40
C CYS A 40 -0.24 8.97 5.92
N GLY A 41 0.26 9.93 6.69
CA GLY A 41 0.28 9.81 8.15
C GLY A 41 0.98 8.53 8.62
N ASP A 42 0.26 7.71 9.38
CA ASP A 42 0.68 6.39 9.87
C ASP A 42 0.26 5.23 8.96
N ALA A 43 -0.28 5.50 7.77
CA ALA A 43 -0.80 4.49 6.85
C ALA A 43 0.09 4.34 5.60
N ILE A 44 0.48 3.12 5.33
CA ILE A 44 1.11 2.70 4.07
C ILE A 44 0.03 2.03 3.22
N PHE A 45 -0.13 2.48 1.98
CA PHE A 45 -1.00 1.85 1.00
C PHE A 45 -0.19 1.15 -0.07
N LEU A 46 -0.45 -0.14 -0.22
CA LEU A 46 0.08 -1.00 -1.27
C LEU A 46 -1.02 -1.23 -2.30
N GLN A 47 -0.80 -0.76 -3.53
CA GLN A 47 -1.66 -1.12 -4.64
C GLN A 47 -1.23 -2.46 -5.22
N CYS A 48 -1.98 -3.50 -4.93
CA CYS A 48 -1.76 -4.85 -5.43
C CYS A 48 -2.53 -5.05 -6.74
N SER A 49 -2.34 -6.20 -7.40
CA SER A 49 -3.08 -6.56 -8.62
C SER A 49 -4.57 -6.80 -8.39
N ASP A 50 -4.98 -7.15 -7.17
CA ASP A 50 -6.36 -7.53 -6.81
C ASP A 50 -7.01 -6.63 -5.73
N GLY A 51 -6.30 -5.63 -5.21
CA GLY A 51 -6.88 -4.67 -4.28
C GLY A 51 -5.92 -3.56 -3.86
N ILE A 52 -6.27 -2.94 -2.72
CA ILE A 52 -5.35 -2.13 -1.93
C ILE A 52 -5.21 -2.77 -0.57
N GLU A 53 -3.97 -2.93 -0.12
CA GLU A 53 -3.66 -3.26 1.27
C GLU A 53 -3.21 -1.99 2.00
N ARG A 54 -3.77 -1.74 3.17
CA ARG A 54 -3.33 -0.69 4.08
C ARG A 54 -2.57 -1.33 5.23
N ILE A 55 -1.40 -0.82 5.54
CA ILE A 55 -0.58 -1.23 6.69
C ILE A 55 -0.40 -0.04 7.62
N ARG A 56 -0.65 -0.21 8.91
CA ARG A 56 -0.37 0.80 9.95
C ARG A 56 1.10 0.73 10.38
N THR A 57 1.83 1.84 10.27
CA THR A 57 3.26 1.90 10.64
C THR A 57 3.51 1.68 12.13
N GLY A 58 2.54 1.99 12.99
CA GLY A 58 2.69 1.88 14.44
C GLY A 58 2.68 0.45 14.99
N ASN A 59 2.03 -0.49 14.30
CA ASN A 59 1.86 -1.86 14.78
C ASN A 59 1.91 -2.95 13.69
N GLY A 60 2.15 -2.58 12.43
CA GLY A 60 2.18 -3.51 11.30
C GLY A 60 0.83 -4.12 10.93
N HIS A 61 -0.27 -3.72 11.59
CA HIS A 61 -1.59 -4.27 11.28
C HIS A 61 -1.98 -3.93 9.84
N SER A 62 -2.32 -4.97 9.07
CA SER A 62 -2.73 -4.83 7.68
C SER A 62 -4.19 -5.19 7.44
N GLU A 63 -4.81 -4.46 6.51
CA GLU A 63 -6.19 -4.67 6.09
C GLU A 63 -6.24 -4.58 4.56
N LYS A 64 -6.86 -5.57 3.92
CA LYS A 64 -6.95 -5.65 2.45
C LYS A 64 -8.36 -5.38 1.97
N PHE A 65 -8.49 -4.41 1.07
CA PHE A 65 -9.71 -4.16 0.31
C PHE A 65 -9.58 -4.79 -1.08
N VAL A 66 -10.25 -5.90 -1.30
CA VAL A 66 -10.27 -6.60 -2.59
C VAL A 66 -11.16 -5.85 -3.58
N CYS A 67 -10.64 -5.62 -4.78
CA CYS A 67 -11.34 -4.96 -5.87
C CYS A 67 -10.79 -5.50 -7.20
N VAL A 68 -11.61 -6.07 -8.08
CA VAL A 68 -11.11 -6.69 -9.33
C VAL A 68 -11.23 -5.71 -10.49
N THR A 69 -10.46 -4.60 -10.46
CA THR A 69 -10.42 -3.61 -11.55
C THR A 69 -9.04 -3.54 -12.18
N ASP A 70 -8.95 -3.87 -13.47
CA ASP A 70 -7.71 -3.73 -14.23
C ASP A 70 -7.34 -2.26 -14.46
N GLY A 71 -6.03 -1.97 -14.52
CA GLY A 71 -5.50 -0.66 -14.91
C GLY A 71 -5.90 0.49 -13.97
N ARG A 72 -5.96 0.19 -12.67
CA ARG A 72 -6.32 1.18 -11.66
C ARG A 72 -5.11 1.96 -11.15
N PHE A 73 -5.38 3.09 -10.51
CA PHE A 73 -4.39 3.86 -9.78
C PHE A 73 -5.04 4.55 -8.58
N MET A 74 -4.28 4.72 -7.50
CA MET A 74 -4.69 5.54 -6.35
C MET A 74 -4.72 7.02 -6.76
N LEU A 75 -5.92 7.58 -6.96
CA LEU A 75 -6.10 8.98 -7.35
C LEU A 75 -6.05 9.91 -6.15
N ALA A 76 -6.71 9.54 -5.06
CA ALA A 76 -6.75 10.28 -3.80
C ALA A 76 -6.74 9.32 -2.61
N TYR A 77 -6.16 9.74 -1.50
CA TYR A 77 -6.08 8.94 -0.28
C TYR A 77 -5.85 9.83 0.95
N ASP A 78 -6.36 9.36 2.09
CA ASP A 78 -6.00 9.78 3.43
C ASP A 78 -5.64 8.54 4.28
N GLU A 79 -5.48 8.67 5.60
CA GLU A 79 -5.11 7.55 6.49
C GLU A 79 -6.15 6.40 6.56
N THR A 80 -7.40 6.67 6.16
CA THR A 80 -8.55 5.78 6.33
C THR A 80 -9.21 5.38 5.02
N CYS A 81 -9.02 6.15 3.95
CA CYS A 81 -9.75 6.01 2.71
C CYS A 81 -8.82 6.12 1.49
N VAL A 82 -9.17 5.39 0.43
CA VAL A 82 -8.51 5.45 -0.88
C VAL A 82 -9.57 5.51 -1.97
N LEU A 83 -9.39 6.41 -2.93
CA LEU A 83 -10.14 6.44 -4.18
C LEU A 83 -9.29 5.78 -5.27
N LEU A 84 -9.70 4.57 -5.68
CA LEU A 84 -9.11 3.86 -6.81
C LEU A 84 -9.85 4.22 -8.08
N CYS A 85 -9.14 4.64 -9.11
CA CYS A 85 -9.73 4.96 -10.41
C CYS A 85 -9.11 4.12 -11.50
N SER A 86 -9.92 3.71 -12.47
CA SER A 86 -9.49 3.23 -13.79
C SER A 86 -10.23 4.02 -14.87
N SER A 87 -9.96 3.74 -16.14
CA SER A 87 -10.69 4.33 -17.26
C SER A 87 -12.18 3.95 -17.29
N LYS A 88 -12.60 2.94 -16.52
CA LYS A 88 -13.96 2.39 -16.54
C LYS A 88 -14.76 2.67 -15.28
N ARG A 89 -14.12 2.84 -14.12
CA ARG A 89 -14.80 3.04 -12.84
C ARG A 89 -13.92 3.67 -11.77
N ALA A 90 -14.57 4.24 -10.76
CA ALA A 90 -13.95 4.63 -9.50
C ALA A 90 -14.52 3.77 -8.36
N VAL A 91 -13.67 3.40 -7.40
CA VAL A 91 -14.03 2.62 -6.22
C VAL A 91 -13.49 3.34 -4.99
N PHE A 92 -14.40 3.65 -4.07
CA PHE A 92 -14.07 4.22 -2.78
C PHE A 92 -13.83 3.08 -1.78
N CYS A 93 -12.60 2.95 -1.31
CA CYS A 93 -12.18 1.97 -0.32
C CYS A 93 -12.08 2.68 1.03
N ARG A 94 -12.87 2.25 2.01
CA ARG A 94 -12.77 2.70 3.39
C ARG A 94 -12.27 1.57 4.25
N PHE A 95 -11.20 1.83 4.97
CA PHE A 95 -10.59 0.90 5.91
C PHE A 95 -11.10 1.19 7.33
N GLY A 96 -11.06 0.18 8.20
CA GLY A 96 -11.37 0.35 9.62
C GLY A 96 -10.43 1.35 10.30
N ASN A 97 -10.74 1.74 11.54
CA ASN A 97 -9.75 2.46 12.35
C ASN A 97 -8.69 1.50 12.87
#